data_AF-A0A820SF25-F1
#
_entry.id   AF-A0A820SF25-F1
#
_cell.length_a   1.000
_cell.length_b   1.000
_cell.length_c   1.000
_cell.angle_alpha   90.00
_cell.angle_beta   90.00
_cell.angle_gamma   90.00
#
_symmetry.space_group_name_H-M   'P 1'
#
loop_
_entity.id
_entity.type
_entity.pdbx_description
1 polymer ?
#
loop_
_entity_poly.entity_id
_entity_poly.type
_entity_poly.pdbx_seq_one_letter_code
_entity_poly.pdbx_strand_id
1 'polypeptide(L)'
;KRQELHQSSDSGYGSVDLARRSVEIKTFLKDVDLESSLLSEVDDLITALFERRYDQHTIRVLEKKHEDALHDFQSLKNETTRTIENLDHQVQEQEKLRQNTR
;
A
#
# COMPACT_ATOMS: atom_id res chain seq x y z
N LYS A 1 -4.56 -51.06 -15.84
CA LYS A 1 -5.43 -50.19 -15.00
C LYS A 1 -4.78 -50.02 -13.63
N ARG A 2 -4.14 -48.87 -13.37
CA ARG A 2 -3.88 -48.40 -12.00
C ARG A 2 -4.36 -46.94 -11.96
N GLN A 3 -5.33 -46.71 -11.09
CA GLN A 3 -5.86 -45.41 -10.67
C GLN A 3 -4.73 -44.62 -9.98
N GLU A 4 -4.48 -43.41 -10.47
CA GLU A 4 -4.84 -42.13 -9.85
C GLU A 4 -4.14 -41.85 -8.51
N LEU A 5 -3.30 -40.81 -8.53
CA LEU A 5 -3.08 -39.88 -7.43
C LEU A 5 -2.64 -38.56 -8.09
N HIS A 6 -3.59 -37.85 -8.69
CA HIS A 6 -3.39 -36.42 -8.96
C HIS A 6 -3.46 -35.71 -7.61
N GLN A 7 -2.30 -35.30 -7.12
CA GLN A 7 -2.19 -34.32 -6.05
C GLN A 7 -2.65 -32.98 -6.61
N SER A 8 -3.96 -32.74 -6.53
CA SER A 8 -4.54 -31.41 -6.67
C SER A 8 -3.94 -30.56 -5.55
N SER A 9 -3.03 -29.66 -5.93
CA SER A 9 -2.49 -28.67 -5.00
C SER A 9 -3.63 -27.73 -4.63
N ASP A 10 -4.20 -27.98 -3.46
CA ASP A 10 -5.23 -27.19 -2.81
C ASP A 10 -4.60 -25.85 -2.40
N SER A 11 -4.47 -24.89 -3.33
CA SER A 11 -4.18 -23.50 -2.98
C SER A 11 -5.48 -22.78 -2.65
N GLY A 12 -6.18 -23.30 -1.65
CA GLY A 12 -7.40 -22.73 -1.09
C GLY A 12 -7.08 -21.49 -0.26
N TYR A 13 -6.82 -20.36 -0.92
CA TYR A 13 -7.14 -19.07 -0.31
C TYR A 13 -8.60 -18.78 -0.67
N GLY A 14 -9.49 -18.94 0.30
CA GLY A 14 -10.91 -18.70 0.09
C GLY A 14 -11.18 -17.23 -0.26
N SER A 15 -12.18 -16.96 -1.10
CA SER A 15 -12.66 -15.62 -1.45
C SER A 15 -12.85 -14.68 -0.23
N VAL A 16 -13.18 -15.25 0.93
CA VAL A 16 -13.33 -14.52 2.21
C VAL A 16 -11.98 -14.02 2.76
N ASP A 17 -10.90 -14.78 2.61
CA ASP A 17 -9.56 -14.39 3.05
C ASP A 17 -8.98 -13.27 2.17
N LEU A 18 -9.24 -13.31 0.86
CA LEU A 18 -8.83 -12.26 -0.07
C LEU A 18 -9.57 -10.94 0.21
N ALA A 19 -10.89 -11.02 0.47
CA ALA A 19 -11.69 -9.85 0.84
C ALA A 19 -11.23 -9.23 2.16
N ARG A 20 -10.92 -10.06 3.17
CA ARG A 20 -10.36 -9.61 4.44
C ARG A 20 -9.02 -8.89 4.24
N ARG A 21 -8.13 -9.48 3.45
CA ARG A 21 -6.81 -8.90 3.15
C ARG A 21 -6.93 -7.57 2.38
N SER A 22 -7.90 -7.45 1.47
CA SER A 22 -8.23 -6.17 0.79
C SER A 22 -8.62 -5.08 1.80
N VAL A 23 -9.43 -5.41 2.82
CA VAL A 23 -9.82 -4.45 3.88
C VAL A 23 -8.63 -4.05 4.77
N GLU A 24 -7.79 -5.00 5.17
CA GLU A 24 -6.59 -4.74 5.97
C GLU A 24 -5.64 -3.79 5.23
N ILE A 25 -5.40 -4.03 3.94
CA ILE A 25 -4.54 -3.17 3.11
C ILE A 25 -5.18 -1.78 2.88
N LYS A 26 -6.50 -1.70 2.72
CA LYS A 26 -7.23 -0.40 2.65
C LYS A 26 -7.13 0.40 3.94
N THR A 27 -7.04 -0.27 5.08
CA THR A 27 -6.84 0.39 6.39
C THR A 27 -5.42 0.93 6.48
N PHE A 28 -4.42 0.12 6.12
CA PHE A 28 -3.03 0.55 6.05
C PHE A 28 -2.82 1.76 5.14
N LEU A 29 -3.49 1.83 3.99
CA LEU A 29 -3.43 3.02 3.11
C LEU A 29 -3.91 4.30 3.78
N LYS A 30 -4.91 4.23 4.67
CA LYS A 30 -5.37 5.40 5.42
C LYS A 30 -4.33 5.86 6.43
N ASP A 31 -3.63 4.91 7.07
CA ASP A 31 -2.54 5.22 7.99
C ASP A 31 -1.38 5.89 7.24
N VAL A 32 -1.04 5.37 6.06
CA VAL A 32 -0.06 5.99 5.15
C VAL A 32 -0.46 7.41 4.74
N ASP A 33 -1.73 7.64 4.40
CA ASP A 33 -2.22 8.97 4.05
C ASP A 33 -2.16 9.94 5.25
N LEU A 34 -2.44 9.46 6.47
CA LEU A 34 -2.32 10.25 7.69
C LEU A 34 -0.86 10.61 7.98
N GLU A 35 0.07 9.67 7.85
CA GLU A 35 1.51 9.93 8.00
C GLU A 35 2.02 10.89 6.92
N SER A 36 1.55 10.77 5.68
CA SER A 36 1.86 11.72 4.61
C SER A 36 1.32 13.13 4.91
N SER A 37 0.24 13.26 5.68
CA SER A 37 -0.24 14.57 6.13
C SER A 37 0.70 15.18 7.18
N LEU A 38 1.31 14.38 8.05
CA LEU A 38 2.31 14.87 9.02
C LEU A 38 3.59 15.35 8.32
N LEU A 39 3.90 14.79 7.14
CA LEU A 39 4.99 15.28 6.30
C LEU A 39 4.76 16.73 5.86
N SER A 40 3.52 17.18 5.63
CA SER A 40 3.27 18.61 5.33
C SER A 40 3.63 19.57 6.48
N GLU A 41 3.66 19.10 7.73
CA GLU A 41 4.13 19.92 8.87
C GLU A 41 5.66 20.13 8.84
N VAL A 42 6.39 19.31 8.09
CA VAL A 42 7.85 19.45 7.89
C VAL A 42 8.16 20.62 6.95
N ASP A 43 7.31 20.89 5.96
CA ASP A 43 7.44 22.07 5.08
C ASP A 43 7.30 23.37 5.88
N ASP A 44 6.35 23.43 6.82
CA ASP A 44 6.17 24.56 7.73
C ASP A 44 7.40 24.73 8.65
N LEU A 45 7.97 23.62 9.14
CA LEU A 45 9.20 23.66 9.93
C LEU A 45 10.41 24.15 9.12
N ILE A 46 10.60 23.66 7.90
CA ILE A 46 11.67 24.08 6.99
C ILE A 46 11.55 25.60 6.74
N THR A 47 10.33 26.08 6.46
CA THR A 47 10.04 27.50 6.26
C THR A 47 10.41 28.31 7.50
N ALA A 48 9.98 27.89 8.69
CA ALA A 48 10.30 28.56 9.94
C ALA A 48 11.82 28.59 10.24
N LEU A 49 12.57 27.54 9.86
CA LEU A 49 14.02 27.49 10.00
C LEU A 49 14.72 28.48 9.05
N PHE A 50 14.23 28.63 7.82
CA PHE A 50 14.71 29.64 6.88
C PHE A 50 14.48 31.06 7.41
N GLU A 51 13.27 31.37 7.88
CA GLU A 51 12.92 32.69 8.40
C GLU A 51 13.77 33.07 9.61
N ARG A 52 14.09 32.09 10.47
CA ARG A 52 14.97 32.26 11.63
C ARG A 52 16.45 32.28 11.29
N ARG A 53 16.81 32.17 10.00
CA ARG A 53 18.20 32.15 9.49
C ARG A 53 19.05 31.08 10.17
N TYR A 54 18.46 29.89 10.37
CA TYR A 54 19.21 28.75 10.88
C TYR A 54 20.26 28.30 9.86
N ASP A 55 21.15 27.41 10.29
CA ASP A 55 22.23 26.89 9.44
C ASP A 55 21.68 26.31 8.12
N GLN A 56 22.13 26.87 6.99
CA GLN A 56 21.64 26.49 5.66
C GLN A 56 21.98 25.05 5.29
N HIS A 57 23.08 24.52 5.80
CA HIS A 57 23.44 23.12 5.55
C HIS A 57 22.41 22.18 6.20
N THR A 58 22.05 22.45 7.46
CA THR A 58 21.02 21.71 8.20
C THR A 58 19.67 21.78 7.49
N ILE A 59 19.27 22.96 7.01
CA ILE A 59 18.00 23.14 6.28
C ILE A 59 17.98 22.29 4.99
N ARG A 60 19.06 22.32 4.19
CA ARG A 60 19.14 21.52 2.95
C ARG A 60 19.13 20.01 3.20
N VAL A 61 19.75 19.56 4.30
CA VAL A 61 19.70 18.14 4.69
C VAL A 61 18.27 17.75 5.08
N LEU A 62 17.55 18.64 5.78
CA LEU A 62 16.16 18.40 6.15
C LEU A 62 15.24 18.38 4.91
N GLU A 63 15.38 19.35 4.01
CA GLU A 63 14.66 19.39 2.72
C GLU A 63 14.85 18.08 1.94
N LYS A 64 16.10 17.66 1.74
CA LYS A 64 16.39 16.42 1.02
C LYS A 64 15.75 15.19 1.67
N LYS A 65 15.90 15.04 2.99
CA LYS A 65 15.31 13.91 3.72
C LYS A 65 13.78 13.92 3.66
N HIS A 66 13.19 15.11 3.66
CA HIS A 66 11.75 15.29 3.55
C HIS A 66 11.26 14.88 2.15
N GLU A 67 11.94 15.32 1.09
CA GLU A 67 11.66 14.91 -0.29
C GLU A 67 11.82 13.39 -0.49
N ASP A 68 12.92 12.82 0.02
CA ASP A 68 13.18 11.37 -0.05
C ASP A 68 12.05 10.59 0.64
N ALA A 69 11.62 11.02 1.84
CA ALA A 69 10.52 10.39 2.56
C ALA A 69 9.20 10.49 1.79
N LEU A 70 8.84 11.67 1.26
CA LEU A 70 7.63 11.85 0.45
C LEU A 70 7.62 10.92 -0.77
N HIS A 71 8.75 10.81 -1.46
CA HIS A 71 8.88 9.91 -2.60
C HIS A 71 8.66 8.44 -2.20
N ASP A 72 9.27 7.99 -1.11
CA ASP A 72 9.13 6.62 -0.62
C ASP A 72 7.68 6.31 -0.22
N PHE A 73 7.00 7.24 0.47
CA PHE A 73 5.59 7.10 0.83
C PHE A 73 4.68 7.02 -0.41
N GLN A 74 4.92 7.86 -1.42
CA GLN A 74 4.16 7.81 -2.67
C GLN A 74 4.39 6.50 -3.43
N SER A 75 5.63 6.01 -3.45
CA SER A 75 5.98 4.72 -4.06
C SER A 75 5.23 3.57 -3.36
N LEU A 76 5.29 3.53 -2.04
CA LEU A 76 4.59 2.53 -1.22
C LEU A 76 3.07 2.59 -1.43
N LYS A 77 2.49 3.78 -1.46
CA LYS A 77 1.06 3.98 -1.73
C LYS A 77 0.66 3.44 -3.10
N ASN A 78 1.46 3.68 -4.13
CA ASN A 78 1.20 3.20 -5.49
C ASN A 78 1.27 1.67 -5.58
N GLU A 79 2.30 1.06 -4.99
CA GLU A 79 2.43 -0.40 -4.94
C GLU A 79 1.28 -1.06 -4.17
N THR A 80 0.91 -0.46 -3.04
CA THR A 80 -0.18 -0.94 -2.18
C THR A 80 -1.53 -0.83 -2.91
N THR A 81 -1.78 0.28 -3.60
CA THR A 81 -2.99 0.48 -4.41
C THR A 81 -3.09 -0.57 -5.50
N ARG A 82 -2.01 -0.80 -6.25
CA ARG A 82 -1.95 -1.84 -7.28
C ARG A 82 -2.22 -3.24 -6.72
N THR A 83 -1.72 -3.52 -5.52
CA THR A 83 -1.97 -4.79 -4.83
C THR A 83 -3.45 -4.97 -4.50
N ILE A 84 -4.13 -3.92 -4.02
CA ILE A 84 -5.58 -3.94 -3.78
C ILE A 84 -6.35 -4.19 -5.07
N GLU A 85 -6.02 -3.48 -6.15
CA GLU A 85 -6.70 -3.64 -7.45
C GLU A 85 -6.60 -5.08 -7.96
N ASN A 86 -5.41 -5.68 -7.83
CA ASN A 86 -5.19 -7.08 -8.20
C ASN A 86 -6.03 -8.05 -7.34
N LEU A 87 -6.09 -7.82 -6.03
CA LEU A 87 -6.90 -8.64 -5.12
C LEU A 87 -8.40 -8.50 -5.43
N ASP A 88 -8.90 -7.28 -5.62
CA ASP A 88 -10.29 -7.03 -5.94
C ASP A 88 -10.67 -7.68 -7.29
N HIS A 89 -9.78 -7.65 -8.30
CA HIS A 89 -9.96 -8.39 -9.55
C HIS A 89 -10.01 -9.92 -9.33
N GLN A 90 -9.12 -10.49 -8.52
CA GLN A 90 -9.13 -11.92 -8.22
C GLN A 90 -10.43 -12.35 -7.51
N VAL A 91 -10.93 -11.55 -6.57
CA VAL A 91 -12.20 -11.81 -5.89
C VAL A 91 -13.36 -11.80 -6.88
N GLN A 92 -13.41 -10.84 -7.81
CA GLN A 92 -14.44 -10.78 -8.83
C GLN A 92 -14.42 -12.00 -9.75
N GLU A 93 -13.25 -12.45 -10.19
CA GLU A 93 -13.13 -13.65 -11.03
C GLU A 93 -13.55 -14.92 -10.29
N GLN A 94 -13.18 -15.07 -9.00
CA GLN A 94 -13.68 -16.19 -8.19
C GLN A 94 -15.20 -16.18 -8.05
N GLU A 95 -15.82 -15.02 -7.86
CA GLU A 95 -17.27 -14.91 -7.75
C GLU A 95 -17.99 -15.28 -9.06
N LYS A 96 -17.47 -14.83 -10.21
CA LYS A 96 -17.98 -15.25 -11.53
C LYS A 96 -17.92 -16.77 -11.71
N LEU A 97 -16.80 -17.40 -11.34
CA LEU A 97 -16.65 -18.86 -11.41
C LEU A 97 -17.67 -19.58 -10.51
N ARG A 98 -17.92 -19.08 -9.30
CA ARG A 98 -18.93 -19.64 -8.39
C ARG A 98 -20.35 -19.54 -8.96
N GLN A 99 -20.67 -18.43 -9.62
CA GLN A 99 -21.98 -18.22 -10.25
C GLN A 99 -22.18 -19.14 -11.47
N ASN A 100 -21.14 -19.36 -12.28
CA ASN A 100 -21.21 -20.25 -13.45
C ASN A 100 -21.28 -21.75 -13.09
N THR A 101 -20.98 -22.11 -11.84
CA THR A 101 -21.02 -23.51 -11.37
C THR A 101 -22.37 -23.86 -10.71
N ARG A 102 -23.29 -22.89 -10.56
CA ARG A 102 -24.65 -23.07 -10.05
C ARG A 102 -25.67 -23.12 -11.18
#